data_AF-A0A7Y2YH59-F1
#
_entry.id   AF-A0A7Y2YH59-F1
#
_cell.length_a   1.000
_cell.length_b   1.000
_cell.length_c   1.000
_cell.angle_alpha   90.00
_cell.angle_beta   90.00
_cell.angle_gamma   90.00
#
_symmetry.space_group_name_H-M   'P 1'
#
loop_
_entity.id
_entity.type
_entity.pdbx_description
1 polymer ?
#
loop_
_entity_poly.entity_id
_entity_poly.type
_entity_poly.pdbx_seq_one_letter_code
_entity_poly.pdbx_strand_id
1 'polypeptide(L)'
;MASSSKKGKPISRRGILPLLGTSLLLPLLGYSKNEDKAETETPEEQYETLLKPDGTVVKVKVKALKKSKVVKKNIPNSTFLQWLGKK
;
A
#
# COMPACT_ATOMS: atom_id res chain seq x y z
N MET A 1 35.92 -53.59 30.50
CA MET A 1 34.78 -52.83 29.96
C MET A 1 34.54 -51.63 30.86
N ALA A 2 34.75 -50.40 30.37
CA ALA A 2 34.46 -49.18 31.12
C ALA A 2 33.33 -48.42 30.42
N SER A 3 32.13 -48.41 31.03
CA SER A 3 30.99 -47.65 30.53
C SER A 3 31.09 -46.20 31.02
N SER A 4 31.31 -45.23 30.13
CA SER A 4 31.29 -43.82 30.50
C SER A 4 29.85 -43.29 30.54
N SER A 5 29.35 -43.03 31.74
CA SER A 5 28.08 -42.33 31.96
C SER A 5 28.29 -40.83 31.74
N LYS A 6 27.89 -40.31 30.58
CA LYS A 6 27.86 -38.85 30.31
C LYS A 6 26.82 -38.18 31.21
N LYS A 7 27.23 -37.62 32.36
CA LYS A 7 26.39 -36.70 33.13
C LYS A 7 26.23 -35.40 32.33
N GLY A 8 25.00 -35.09 31.93
CA GLY A 8 24.64 -33.85 31.26
C GLY A 8 24.92 -32.64 32.17
N LYS A 9 25.39 -31.53 31.58
CA LYS A 9 25.65 -30.29 32.33
C LYS A 9 24.32 -29.68 32.83
N PRO A 10 24.21 -29.30 34.11
CA PRO A 10 23.00 -28.66 34.63
C PRO A 10 22.83 -27.28 33.98
N ILE A 11 21.65 -27.03 33.43
CA ILE A 11 21.31 -25.75 32.80
C ILE A 11 21.17 -24.71 33.91
N SER A 12 21.98 -23.64 33.84
CA SER A 12 21.96 -22.59 34.85
C SER A 12 20.78 -21.63 34.64
N ARG A 13 20.27 -21.04 35.72
CA ARG A 13 19.16 -20.07 35.68
C ARG A 13 19.46 -18.91 34.72
N ARG A 14 20.72 -18.47 34.64
CA ARG A 14 21.17 -17.40 33.74
C ARG A 14 21.19 -17.81 32.26
N GLY A 15 21.28 -19.11 31.96
CA GLY A 15 21.20 -19.63 30.59
C GLY A 15 19.79 -19.72 30.02
N ILE A 16 18.76 -19.78 30.88
CA ILE A 16 17.35 -19.87 30.46
C ILE A 16 16.72 -18.47 30.31
N LEU A 17 17.18 -17.49 31.10
CA LEU A 17 16.70 -16.10 31.04
C LEU A 17 16.67 -15.48 29.64
N PRO A 18 17.71 -15.60 28.77
CA PRO A 18 17.65 -15.01 27.43
C PRO A 18 16.60 -15.70 26.55
N LEU A 19 16.36 -17.00 26.71
CA LEU A 19 15.34 -17.73 25.93
C LEU A 19 13.91 -17.37 26.37
N LEU A 20 13.71 -17.18 27.68
CA LEU A 20 12.41 -16.75 28.23
C LEU A 20 12.14 -15.27 27.95
N GLY A 21 13.16 -14.41 28.01
CA GLY A 21 13.02 -12.99 27.70
C GLY A 21 12.68 -12.75 26.24
N THR A 22 13.29 -13.50 25.31
CA THR A 22 12.98 -13.38 23.88
C THR A 22 11.60 -13.95 23.54
N SER A 23 11.22 -15.10 24.09
CA SER A 23 9.89 -15.68 23.84
C SER A 23 8.75 -14.82 24.40
N LEU A 24 8.97 -14.11 25.50
CA LEU A 24 7.98 -13.20 26.08
C LEU A 24 7.75 -11.93 25.24
N LEU A 25 8.75 -11.50 24.46
CA LEU A 25 8.66 -10.30 23.62
C LEU A 25 8.11 -10.58 22.22
N LEU A 26 8.07 -11.84 21.76
CA LEU A 26 7.51 -12.22 20.46
C LEU A 26 6.06 -11.72 20.22
N PRO A 27 5.14 -11.80 21.21
CA PRO A 27 3.78 -11.29 21.03
C PRO A 27 3.68 -9.76 20.96
N LEU A 28 4.71 -9.04 21.43
CA LEU A 28 4.77 -7.57 21.35
C LEU A 28 5.45 -7.06 20.07
N LEU A 29 6.14 -7.93 19.32
CA LEU A 29 6.57 -7.64 17.96
C LEU A 29 5.35 -7.78 17.02
N GLY A 30 4.42 -6.85 17.15
CA GLY A 30 3.30 -6.73 16.22
C GLY A 30 3.80 -6.54 14.80
N TYR A 31 3.25 -7.30 13.86
CA TYR A 31 3.47 -7.09 12.44
C TYR A 31 2.90 -5.72 12.07
N SER A 32 3.77 -4.76 11.74
CA SER A 32 3.34 -3.56 11.01
C SER A 32 2.95 -4.01 9.62
N LYS A 33 1.67 -4.35 9.44
CA LYS A 33 1.08 -4.43 8.12
C LYS A 33 1.00 -2.99 7.65
N ASN A 34 2.00 -2.56 6.88
CA ASN A 34 1.79 -1.47 5.94
C ASN A 34 0.71 -2.00 5.00
N GLU A 35 -0.54 -1.75 5.36
CA GLU A 35 -1.61 -1.69 4.40
C GLU A 35 -1.28 -0.46 3.55
N ASP A 36 -0.37 -0.64 2.60
CA ASP A 36 -0.58 -0.04 1.31
C ASP A 36 -1.97 -0.55 0.92
N LYS A 37 -2.97 0.25 1.25
CA LYS A 37 -4.29 0.17 0.66
C LYS A 37 -4.09 0.42 -0.82
N ALA A 38 -3.54 -0.57 -1.52
CA ALA A 38 -4.02 -0.92 -2.83
C ALA A 38 -5.43 -1.42 -2.58
N GLU A 39 -6.35 -0.46 -2.35
CA GLU A 39 -7.75 -0.67 -2.66
C GLU A 39 -7.73 -1.28 -4.04
N THR A 40 -8.00 -2.59 -4.10
CA THR A 40 -8.27 -3.27 -5.35
C THR A 40 -9.64 -2.73 -5.74
N GLU A 41 -9.68 -1.47 -6.17
CA GLU A 41 -10.85 -0.83 -6.72
C GLU A 41 -11.28 -1.76 -7.84
N THR A 42 -12.41 -2.42 -7.65
CA THR A 42 -13.02 -3.18 -8.74
C THR A 42 -13.14 -2.22 -9.94
N PRO A 43 -13.07 -2.70 -11.19
CA PRO A 43 -13.19 -1.81 -12.36
C PRO A 43 -14.51 -1.01 -12.39
N GLU A 44 -15.44 -1.30 -11.49
CA GLU A 44 -16.69 -0.57 -11.24
C GLU A 44 -16.50 0.70 -10.40
N GLU A 45 -15.54 0.68 -9.48
CA GLU A 45 -15.29 1.70 -8.48
C GLU A 45 -14.04 2.54 -8.81
N GLN A 46 -13.42 2.32 -9.96
CA GLN A 46 -12.27 3.11 -10.37
C GLN A 46 -12.66 4.52 -10.81
N TYR A 47 -12.02 5.52 -10.20
CA TYR A 47 -12.22 6.95 -10.50
C TYR A 47 -10.94 7.59 -11.03
N GLU A 48 -11.10 8.50 -11.98
CA GLU A 48 -10.05 9.39 -12.46
C GLU A 48 -10.41 10.84 -12.14
N THR A 49 -9.38 11.63 -11.86
CA THR A 49 -9.52 13.06 -11.58
C THR A 49 -9.30 13.83 -12.88
N LEU A 50 -10.30 14.61 -13.29
CA LEU A 50 -10.30 15.37 -14.54
C LEU A 50 -10.61 16.85 -14.31
N LEU A 51 -10.40 17.66 -15.33
CA LEU A 51 -10.70 19.08 -15.35
C LEU A 51 -11.96 19.36 -16.18
N LYS A 52 -12.82 20.22 -15.64
CA LYS A 52 -13.90 20.86 -16.39
C LYS A 52 -13.36 22.02 -17.25
N PRO A 53 -14.15 22.52 -18.22
CA PRO A 53 -13.81 23.73 -18.97
C PRO A 53 -13.63 24.97 -18.09
N ASP A 54 -14.25 25.01 -16.92
CA ASP A 54 -14.10 26.09 -15.94
C ASP A 54 -12.80 25.98 -15.10
N GLY A 55 -11.97 24.96 -15.35
CA GLY A 55 -10.76 24.69 -14.59
C GLY A 55 -10.98 23.99 -13.24
N THR A 56 -12.22 23.66 -12.88
CA THR A 56 -12.55 22.94 -11.65
C THR A 56 -12.19 21.47 -11.76
N VAL A 57 -11.68 20.91 -10.66
CA VAL A 57 -11.34 19.50 -10.55
C VAL A 57 -12.59 18.67 -10.24
N VAL A 58 -12.79 17.56 -10.96
CA VAL A 58 -13.88 16.62 -10.72
C VAL A 58 -13.39 15.17 -10.75
N LYS A 59 -14.03 14.29 -9.98
CA LYS A 59 -13.79 12.84 -10.03
C LYS A 59 -14.83 12.18 -10.93
N VAL A 60 -14.38 11.38 -11.89
CA VAL A 60 -15.23 10.73 -12.90
C VAL A 60 -14.96 9.23 -12.90
N LYS A 61 -16.02 8.42 -12.99
CA LYS A 61 -15.90 6.96 -13.12
C LYS A 61 -15.18 6.58 -14.41
N VAL A 62 -14.18 5.72 -14.35
CA VAL A 62 -13.43 5.25 -15.53
C VAL A 62 -14.34 4.57 -16.55
N LYS A 63 -15.39 3.85 -16.09
CA LYS A 63 -16.41 3.26 -16.97
C LYS A 63 -17.11 4.29 -17.87
N ALA A 64 -17.38 5.49 -17.37
CA ALA A 64 -18.00 6.56 -18.15
C ALA A 64 -17.01 7.13 -19.18
N LEU A 65 -15.74 7.26 -18.81
CA LEU A 65 -14.67 7.73 -19.71
C LEU A 65 -14.46 6.78 -20.89
N LYS A 66 -14.47 5.46 -20.65
CA LYS A 66 -14.38 4.45 -21.73
C LYS A 66 -15.53 4.51 -22.73
N LYS A 67 -16.70 5.02 -22.32
CA LYS A 67 -17.88 5.21 -23.18
C LYS A 67 -17.94 6.60 -23.83
N SER A 68 -17.05 7.50 -23.44
CA SER A 68 -17.03 8.87 -23.94
C SER A 68 -16.44 8.94 -25.35
N LYS A 69 -16.84 9.97 -26.11
CA LYS A 69 -16.30 10.25 -27.44
C LYS A 69 -15.22 11.32 -27.34
N VAL A 70 -14.05 11.02 -27.88
CA VAL A 70 -12.99 12.03 -28.05
C VAL A 70 -13.41 13.00 -29.16
N VAL A 71 -13.61 14.28 -28.81
CA VAL A 71 -14.03 15.32 -29.76
C VAL A 71 -12.85 15.85 -30.59
N LYS A 72 -11.70 16.11 -29.95
CA LYS A 72 -10.50 16.61 -30.61
C LYS A 72 -9.26 16.04 -29.92
N LYS A 73 -8.44 15.31 -30.68
CA LYS A 73 -7.15 14.79 -30.19
C LYS A 73 -6.09 15.89 -30.31
N ASN A 74 -5.11 15.89 -29.40
CA ASN A 74 -3.88 16.71 -29.46
C ASN A 74 -4.14 18.21 -29.65
N ILE A 75 -4.88 18.82 -28.73
CA ILE A 75 -5.17 20.26 -28.75
C ILE A 75 -3.90 21.06 -28.37
N PRO A 76 -3.56 22.15 -29.08
CA PRO A 76 -2.43 22.99 -28.72
C PRO A 76 -2.70 23.78 -27.43
N ASN A 77 -1.66 24.09 -26.64
CA ASN A 77 -1.79 24.76 -25.34
C ASN A 77 -2.54 26.09 -25.42
N SER A 78 -2.36 26.87 -26.50
CA SER A 78 -3.10 28.12 -26.70
C SER A 78 -4.61 27.92 -26.74
N THR A 79 -5.08 26.93 -27.51
CA THR A 79 -6.50 26.57 -27.58
C THR A 79 -7.01 25.96 -26.28
N PHE A 80 -6.17 25.17 -25.59
CA PHE A 80 -6.54 24.58 -24.29
C PHE A 80 -6.74 25.64 -23.20
N LEU A 81 -5.83 26.62 -23.10
CA LEU A 81 -5.94 27.72 -22.13
C LEU A 81 -7.15 28.61 -22.41
N GLN A 82 -7.43 28.91 -23.69
CA GLN A 82 -8.64 29.60 -24.10
C GLN A 82 -9.91 28.83 -23.69
N TRP A 83 -9.91 27.50 -23.88
CA TRP A 83 -11.01 26.63 -23.46
C TRP A 83 -11.21 26.60 -21.94
N LEU A 84 -10.12 26.71 -21.16
CA LEU A 84 -10.14 26.82 -19.71
C LEU A 84 -10.61 28.18 -19.17
N GLY A 85 -10.90 29.15 -20.05
CA GLY A 85 -11.26 30.52 -19.67
C GLY A 85 -10.13 31.31 -19.02
N LYS A 86 -8.89 30.82 -19.06
CA LYS A 86 -7.70 31.54 -18.61
C LYS A 86 -7.14 32.34 -19.78
N LYS A 87 -7.41 33.65 -19.79
CA LYS A 87 -6.80 34.61 -20.73
C LYS A 87 -5.35 34.86 -20.38
#